data_AF-A0A8I0FDC0-F1
#
_entry.id   AF-A0A8I0FDC0-F1
#
_cell.length_a   1.000
_cell.length_b   1.000
_cell.length_c   1.000
_cell.angle_alpha   90.00
_cell.angle_beta   90.00
_cell.angle_gamma   90.00
#
_symmetry.space_group_name_H-M   'P 1'
#
loop_
_entity.id
_entity.type
_entity.pdbx_description
1 polymer ?
#
loop_
_entity_poly.entity_id
_entity_poly.type
_entity_poly.pdbx_seq_one_letter_code
_entity_poly.pdbx_strand_id
1 'polypeptide(L)'
;YIDYEFQTKATQLIAKKNFTELEGISINGATLTKLLLGLGRLFEVLASNSEGHAPEVNQFYLNNLSENHNNVEAILNHAVMHLALIRIPGTKINDSSTTKEFDYMIHPIFAPFFVFSHRKKRKLTLEPQDILTLIDDPKKALRYLIQKNKRPLEALQTSLPDQLDLFGD
;
A
#
# COMPACT_ATOMS: atom_id res chain seq x y z
N TYR A 1 7.25 -31.35 -11.38
CA TYR A 1 6.52 -30.08 -11.27
C TYR A 1 6.49 -29.71 -9.79
N ILE A 2 6.76 -28.47 -9.41
CA ILE A 2 6.67 -28.04 -8.01
C ILE A 2 5.20 -27.72 -7.71
N ASP A 3 4.68 -28.13 -6.55
CA ASP A 3 3.30 -27.81 -6.13
C ASP A 3 3.05 -26.29 -6.11
N TYR A 4 1.86 -25.86 -6.54
CA TYR A 4 1.49 -24.45 -6.53
C TYR A 4 1.44 -23.88 -5.11
N GLU A 5 1.06 -24.67 -4.11
CA GLU A 5 1.08 -24.23 -2.72
C GLU A 5 2.50 -23.95 -2.23
N PHE A 6 3.45 -24.81 -2.59
CA PHE A 6 4.87 -24.61 -2.25
C PHE A 6 5.41 -23.35 -2.94
N GLN A 7 5.06 -23.10 -4.19
CA GLN A 7 5.46 -21.88 -4.92
C GLN A 7 4.89 -20.61 -4.28
N THR A 8 3.60 -20.62 -3.89
CA THR A 8 2.95 -19.50 -3.20
C THR A 8 3.60 -19.23 -1.86
N LYS A 9 3.78 -20.27 -1.02
CA LYS A 9 4.44 -20.15 0.30
C LYS A 9 5.86 -19.63 0.17
N ALA A 10 6.65 -20.14 -0.79
CA ALA A 10 8.00 -19.67 -1.04
C ALA A 10 8.03 -18.18 -1.42
N THR A 11 7.10 -17.75 -2.27
CA THR A 11 7.02 -16.34 -2.69
C THR A 11 6.63 -15.43 -1.53
N GLN A 12 5.69 -15.84 -0.68
CA GLN A 12 5.34 -15.14 0.56
C GLN A 12 6.54 -14.99 1.50
N LEU A 13 7.33 -16.06 1.68
CA LEU A 13 8.52 -16.03 2.52
C LEU A 13 9.58 -15.05 2.00
N ILE A 14 9.81 -15.03 0.69
CA ILE A 14 10.75 -14.07 0.08
C ILE A 14 10.23 -12.64 0.21
N ALA A 15 8.93 -12.40 -0.03
CA ALA A 15 8.32 -11.09 0.13
C ALA A 15 8.45 -10.58 1.57
N LYS A 16 8.18 -11.46 2.56
CA LYS A 16 8.34 -11.19 3.99
C LYS A 16 9.79 -10.86 4.34
N LYS A 17 10.76 -11.63 3.83
CA LYS A 17 12.19 -11.37 4.05
C LYS A 17 12.59 -9.97 3.53
N ASN A 18 12.23 -9.65 2.29
CA ASN A 18 12.52 -8.32 1.72
C ASN A 18 11.84 -7.21 2.53
N PHE A 19 10.61 -7.46 3.01
CA PHE A 19 9.89 -6.53 3.85
C PHE A 19 10.63 -6.25 5.16
N THR A 20 11.11 -7.29 5.84
CA THR A 20 11.88 -7.12 7.09
C THR A 20 13.22 -6.42 6.88
N GLU A 21 13.83 -6.56 5.70
CA GLU A 21 15.08 -5.88 5.38
C GLU A 21 14.88 -4.38 5.09
N LEU A 22 13.68 -3.97 4.63
CA LEU A 22 13.36 -2.57 4.29
C LEU A 22 13.63 -1.59 5.43
N GLU A 23 13.37 -2.01 6.68
CA GLU A 23 13.60 -1.19 7.86
C GLU A 23 15.08 -0.81 8.04
N GLY A 24 16.00 -1.71 7.70
CA GLY A 24 17.45 -1.51 7.87
C GLY A 24 18.15 -0.75 6.74
N ILE A 25 17.45 -0.49 5.62
CA ILE A 25 18.06 0.05 4.39
C ILE A 25 18.12 1.59 4.39
N SER A 26 17.38 2.26 5.28
CA SER A 26 17.33 3.72 5.29
C SER A 26 17.08 4.33 6.66
N ILE A 27 17.51 5.59 6.82
CA ILE A 27 17.25 6.41 8.00
C ILE A 27 15.76 6.64 8.25
N ASN A 28 14.91 6.59 7.20
CA ASN A 28 13.45 6.60 7.36
C ASN A 28 12.83 5.20 7.21
N GLY A 29 13.60 4.12 7.43
CA GLY A 29 13.17 2.74 7.25
C GLY A 29 11.90 2.42 8.04
N ALA A 30 11.83 2.79 9.33
CA ALA A 30 10.63 2.59 10.16
C ALA A 30 9.38 3.30 9.58
N THR A 31 9.53 4.52 9.06
CA THR A 31 8.43 5.25 8.41
C THR A 31 7.96 4.53 7.14
N LEU A 32 8.88 4.05 6.32
CA LEU A 32 8.55 3.29 5.12
C LEU A 32 7.87 1.96 5.44
N THR A 33 8.37 1.23 6.46
CA THR A 33 7.78 -0.01 6.95
C THR A 33 6.34 0.21 7.41
N LYS A 34 6.08 1.23 8.23
CA LYS A 34 4.73 1.58 8.69
C LYS A 34 3.79 1.94 7.54
N LEU A 35 4.26 2.79 6.62
CA LEU A 35 3.48 3.16 5.42
C LEU A 35 3.11 1.92 4.61
N LEU A 36 4.08 1.03 4.38
CA LEU A 36 3.91 -0.17 3.58
C LEU A 36 2.98 -1.19 4.25
N LEU A 37 3.04 -1.34 5.58
CA LEU A 37 2.07 -2.15 6.35
C LEU A 37 0.66 -1.60 6.21
N GLY A 38 0.49 -0.28 6.39
CA GLY A 38 -0.81 0.38 6.28
C GLY A 38 -1.43 0.21 4.89
N LEU A 39 -0.67 0.52 3.83
CA LEU A 39 -1.12 0.35 2.46
C LEU A 39 -1.34 -1.12 2.09
N GLY A 40 -0.44 -2.01 2.52
CA GLY A 40 -0.54 -3.44 2.26
C GLY A 40 -1.79 -4.05 2.86
N ARG A 41 -2.07 -3.75 4.13
CA ARG A 41 -3.32 -4.15 4.80
C ARG A 41 -4.55 -3.55 4.13
N LEU A 42 -4.49 -2.28 3.72
CA LEU A 42 -5.61 -1.67 2.99
C LEU A 42 -5.94 -2.43 1.70
N PHE A 43 -4.93 -2.72 0.87
CA PHE A 43 -5.15 -3.42 -0.40
C PHE A 43 -5.51 -4.89 -0.21
N GLU A 44 -4.95 -5.56 0.79
CA GLU A 44 -5.32 -6.93 1.17
C GLU A 44 -6.82 -7.02 1.50
N VAL A 45 -7.33 -6.14 2.38
CA VAL A 45 -8.74 -6.11 2.76
C VAL A 45 -9.65 -5.80 1.57
N LEU A 46 -9.23 -4.87 0.70
CA LEU A 46 -9.97 -4.52 -0.50
C LEU A 46 -10.01 -5.67 -1.53
N ALA A 47 -8.97 -6.52 -1.56
CA ALA A 47 -8.88 -7.68 -2.43
C ALA A 47 -9.68 -8.88 -1.90
N SER A 48 -9.55 -9.21 -0.61
CA SER A 48 -10.18 -10.37 0.04
C SER A 48 -11.70 -10.30 0.07
N ASN A 49 -12.27 -9.09 0.10
CA ASN A 49 -13.71 -8.87 0.15
C ASN A 49 -14.31 -8.42 -1.19
N SER A 50 -13.81 -8.91 -2.33
CA SER A 50 -14.18 -8.38 -3.66
C SER A 50 -15.62 -8.68 -4.13
N GLU A 51 -16.37 -9.57 -3.47
CA GLU A 51 -17.74 -9.92 -3.86
C GLU A 51 -18.67 -8.69 -3.90
N GLY A 52 -19.37 -8.49 -5.03
CA GLY A 52 -20.27 -7.34 -5.23
C GLY A 52 -19.56 -5.99 -5.44
N HIS A 53 -18.23 -5.97 -5.51
CA HIS A 53 -17.43 -4.75 -5.61
C HIS A 53 -16.49 -4.75 -6.82
N ALA A 54 -15.85 -3.59 -7.06
CA ALA A 54 -14.94 -3.42 -8.19
C ALA A 54 -13.79 -4.44 -8.16
N PRO A 55 -13.23 -4.80 -9.34
CA PRO A 55 -12.00 -5.58 -9.41
C PRO A 55 -10.90 -4.92 -8.60
N GLU A 56 -10.04 -5.76 -8.02
CA GLU A 56 -8.92 -5.45 -7.12
C GLU A 56 -8.32 -4.04 -7.28
N VAL A 57 -8.15 -3.35 -6.15
CA VAL A 57 -7.56 -2.01 -6.06
C VAL A 57 -6.17 -2.15 -5.47
N ASN A 58 -5.14 -1.77 -6.20
CA ASN A 58 -3.74 -1.89 -5.75
C ASN A 58 -2.87 -0.68 -6.08
N GLN A 59 -3.47 0.36 -6.63
CA GLN A 59 -2.81 1.62 -6.96
C GLN A 59 -3.49 2.77 -6.23
N PHE A 60 -2.80 3.88 -6.04
CA PHE A 60 -3.39 5.11 -5.52
C PHE A 60 -2.77 6.35 -6.16
N TYR A 61 -3.47 7.46 -6.10
CA TYR A 61 -2.93 8.78 -6.39
C TYR A 61 -3.33 9.74 -5.29
N LEU A 62 -2.55 10.82 -5.12
CA LEU A 62 -2.88 11.87 -4.17
C LEU A 62 -3.73 12.95 -4.84
N ASN A 63 -4.86 13.26 -4.23
CA ASN A 63 -5.64 14.44 -4.56
C ASN A 63 -4.99 15.68 -3.92
N ASN A 64 -5.00 16.82 -4.63
CA ASN A 64 -4.60 18.11 -4.09
C ASN A 64 -3.22 18.15 -3.39
N LEU A 65 -2.17 17.57 -3.99
CA LEU A 65 -0.81 17.73 -3.49
C LEU A 65 -0.34 19.17 -3.70
N SER A 66 -0.56 20.03 -2.70
CA SER A 66 -0.10 21.42 -2.66
C SER A 66 1.25 21.56 -1.95
N GLU A 67 1.91 22.70 -2.12
CA GLU A 67 3.21 23.03 -1.50
C GLU A 67 3.22 22.89 0.04
N ASN A 68 2.05 22.93 0.70
CA ASN A 68 1.95 22.72 2.15
C ASN A 68 2.16 21.25 2.57
N HIS A 69 2.29 20.31 1.63
CA HIS A 69 2.43 18.88 1.88
C HIS A 69 3.82 18.32 1.50
N ASN A 70 4.85 19.17 1.52
CA ASN A 70 6.24 18.80 1.19
C ASN A 70 6.74 17.55 1.95
N ASN A 71 6.28 17.34 3.19
CA ASN A 71 6.62 16.14 3.96
C ASN A 71 6.08 14.85 3.31
N VAL A 72 4.82 14.85 2.85
CA VAL A 72 4.22 13.67 2.20
C VAL A 72 4.91 13.37 0.87
N GLU A 73 5.24 14.41 0.11
CA GLU A 73 6.01 14.23 -1.13
C GLU A 73 7.40 13.64 -0.85
N ALA A 74 8.09 14.12 0.18
CA ALA A 74 9.39 13.57 0.60
C ALA A 74 9.28 12.09 1.00
N ILE A 75 8.24 11.71 1.77
CA ILE A 75 7.97 10.32 2.15
C ILE A 75 7.74 9.46 0.90
N LEU A 76 6.92 9.90 -0.04
CA LEU A 76 6.64 9.14 -1.27
C LEU A 76 7.86 9.03 -2.19
N ASN A 77 8.65 10.12 -2.33
CA ASN A 77 9.91 10.09 -3.06
C ASN A 77 10.87 9.07 -2.44
N HIS A 78 11.00 9.09 -1.11
CA HIS A 78 11.86 8.16 -0.38
C HIS A 78 11.38 6.71 -0.53
N ALA A 79 10.06 6.48 -0.45
CA ALA A 79 9.48 5.16 -0.68
C ALA A 79 9.78 4.63 -2.09
N VAL A 80 9.80 5.51 -3.10
CA VAL A 80 10.19 5.14 -4.48
C VAL A 80 11.70 4.88 -4.59
N MET A 81 12.53 5.72 -3.98
CA MET A 81 14.00 5.54 -3.97
C MET A 81 14.43 4.20 -3.37
N HIS A 82 13.72 3.75 -2.33
CA HIS A 82 13.97 2.47 -1.65
C HIS A 82 13.12 1.31 -2.18
N LEU A 83 12.47 1.48 -3.33
CA LEU A 83 11.65 0.46 -3.98
C LEU A 83 10.53 -0.10 -3.08
N ALA A 84 10.08 0.63 -2.06
CA ALA A 84 8.87 0.32 -1.31
C ALA A 84 7.63 0.54 -2.20
N LEU A 85 7.66 1.62 -2.98
CA LEU A 85 6.64 1.98 -3.96
C LEU A 85 7.22 2.09 -5.38
N ILE A 86 6.36 1.90 -6.38
CA ILE A 86 6.61 2.27 -7.77
C ILE A 86 5.81 3.54 -8.08
N ARG A 87 6.45 4.48 -8.77
CA ARG A 87 5.83 5.68 -9.33
C ARG A 87 5.54 5.49 -10.82
N ILE A 88 4.32 5.78 -11.23
CA ILE A 88 3.84 5.66 -12.61
C ILE A 88 3.31 7.03 -13.06
N PRO A 89 3.67 7.54 -14.25
CA PRO A 89 3.08 8.76 -14.79
C PRO A 89 1.55 8.63 -14.88
N GLY A 90 0.82 9.61 -14.34
CA GLY A 90 -0.63 9.65 -14.45
C GLY A 90 -1.10 9.78 -15.90
N THR A 91 -2.28 9.25 -16.20
CA THR A 91 -2.87 9.25 -17.55
C THR A 91 -3.73 10.48 -17.85
N LYS A 92 -3.96 11.37 -16.87
CA LYS A 92 -4.63 12.64 -17.12
C LYS A 92 -3.67 13.59 -17.84
N ILE A 93 -4.11 14.08 -18.99
CA ILE A 93 -3.46 15.19 -19.69
C ILE A 93 -3.71 16.43 -18.85
N ASN A 94 -2.69 16.95 -18.20
CA ASN A 94 -2.79 18.20 -17.47
C ASN A 94 -2.34 19.34 -18.37
N ASP A 95 -3.14 20.40 -18.41
CA ASP A 95 -2.72 21.72 -18.90
C ASP A 95 -1.42 22.12 -18.18
N SER A 96 -0.57 22.84 -18.91
CA SER A 96 0.85 23.14 -18.65
C SER A 96 1.20 23.79 -17.30
N SER A 97 0.23 24.02 -16.42
CA SER A 97 0.37 24.64 -15.09
C SER A 97 0.17 23.69 -13.90
N THR A 98 -0.10 22.40 -14.11
CA THR A 98 -0.45 21.49 -13.00
C THR A 98 0.74 20.60 -12.59
N THR A 99 1.02 20.53 -11.29
CA THR A 99 1.99 19.61 -10.65
C THR A 99 1.81 18.19 -11.20
N LYS A 100 2.91 17.51 -11.56
CA LYS A 100 2.87 16.17 -12.18
C LYS A 100 2.06 15.19 -11.31
N GLU A 101 0.91 14.74 -11.82
CA GLU A 101 0.11 13.71 -11.17
C GLU A 101 0.78 12.34 -11.38
N PHE A 102 1.22 11.73 -10.29
CA PHE A 102 1.75 10.38 -10.29
C PHE A 102 0.77 9.41 -9.65
N ASP A 103 0.65 8.24 -10.25
CA ASP A 103 0.04 7.08 -9.61
C ASP A 103 1.16 6.30 -8.87
N TYR A 104 0.83 5.75 -7.72
CA TYR A 104 1.72 4.96 -6.86
C TYR A 104 1.16 3.56 -6.67
N MET A 105 2.06 2.60 -6.50
CA MET A 105 1.74 1.19 -6.26
C MET A 105 2.75 0.59 -5.30
N ILE A 106 2.35 -0.33 -4.43
CA ILE A 106 3.31 -1.15 -3.69
C ILE A 106 4.20 -1.91 -4.67
N HIS A 107 5.50 -1.97 -4.41
CA HIS A 107 6.39 -2.72 -5.28
C HIS A 107 5.96 -4.21 -5.33
N PRO A 108 5.86 -4.83 -6.52
CA PRO A 108 5.33 -6.18 -6.69
C PRO A 108 5.98 -7.25 -5.83
N ILE A 109 7.23 -7.04 -5.41
CA ILE A 109 7.95 -7.95 -4.50
C ILE A 109 7.26 -8.11 -3.14
N PHE A 110 6.49 -7.12 -2.70
CA PHE A 110 5.78 -7.14 -1.41
C PHE A 110 4.32 -7.56 -1.54
N ALA A 111 3.72 -7.53 -2.74
CA ALA A 111 2.32 -7.91 -2.94
C ALA A 111 1.99 -9.33 -2.42
N PRO A 112 2.86 -10.36 -2.60
CA PRO A 112 2.63 -11.69 -2.05
C PRO A 112 2.55 -11.71 -0.51
N PHE A 113 3.34 -10.88 0.18
CA PHE A 113 3.30 -10.80 1.64
C PHE A 113 1.94 -10.33 2.17
N PHE A 114 1.29 -9.43 1.43
CA PHE A 114 -0.05 -8.94 1.72
C PHE A 114 -1.15 -9.70 0.97
N VAL A 115 -0.84 -10.79 0.28
CA VAL A 115 -1.84 -11.68 -0.35
C VAL A 115 -2.78 -10.95 -1.33
N PHE A 116 -2.23 -10.01 -2.11
CA PHE A 116 -2.96 -9.39 -3.23
C PHE A 116 -2.15 -9.49 -4.54
N SER A 117 -2.81 -9.35 -5.68
CA SER A 117 -2.19 -9.35 -7.01
C SER A 117 -1.47 -8.03 -7.30
N HIS A 118 -0.25 -8.11 -7.80
CA HIS A 118 0.46 -6.94 -8.34
C HIS A 118 -0.06 -6.47 -9.72
N ARG A 119 -1.05 -7.16 -10.31
CA ARG A 119 -1.60 -6.81 -11.63
C ARG A 119 -2.28 -5.45 -11.56
N LYS A 120 -1.81 -4.47 -12.33
CA LYS A 120 -2.42 -3.14 -12.40
C LYS A 120 -3.91 -3.21 -12.73
N LYS A 121 -4.75 -2.59 -11.91
CA LYS A 121 -6.21 -2.63 -12.01
C LYS A 121 -6.82 -1.27 -11.74
N ARG A 122 -7.51 -1.10 -10.61
CA ARG A 122 -8.16 0.15 -10.21
C ARG A 122 -7.24 0.92 -9.26
N LYS A 123 -7.35 2.24 -9.30
CA LYS A 123 -6.64 3.15 -8.41
C LYS A 123 -7.58 3.84 -7.45
N LEU A 124 -7.09 4.09 -6.25
CA LEU A 124 -7.76 4.75 -5.15
C LEU A 124 -7.34 6.22 -5.07
N THR A 125 -8.26 7.08 -4.67
CA THR A 125 -7.96 8.49 -4.38
C THR A 125 -7.67 8.66 -2.88
N LEU A 126 -6.43 8.99 -2.55
CA LEU A 126 -5.99 9.30 -1.19
C LEU A 126 -5.75 10.80 -1.05
N GLU A 127 -5.97 11.31 0.16
CA GLU A 127 -5.53 12.65 0.55
C GLU A 127 -4.15 12.55 1.23
N PRO A 128 -3.33 13.62 1.23
CA PRO A 128 -2.04 13.62 1.93
C PRO A 128 -2.15 13.22 3.41
N GLN A 129 -3.23 13.62 4.08
CA GLN A 129 -3.51 13.25 5.47
C GLN A 129 -3.75 11.75 5.65
N ASP A 130 -4.27 11.04 4.63
CA ASP A 130 -4.46 9.60 4.69
C ASP A 130 -3.10 8.89 4.81
N ILE A 131 -2.08 9.39 4.10
CA ILE A 131 -0.70 8.88 4.15
C ILE A 131 -0.08 9.07 5.54
N LEU A 132 -0.20 10.27 6.10
CA LEU A 132 0.32 10.56 7.44
C LEU A 132 -0.37 9.70 8.50
N THR A 133 -1.71 9.59 8.40
CA THR A 133 -2.48 8.78 9.37
C THR A 133 -2.17 7.30 9.23
N LEU A 134 -1.90 6.77 8.02
CA LEU A 134 -1.45 5.39 7.83
C LEU A 134 -0.12 5.10 8.54
N ILE A 135 0.75 6.10 8.68
CA ILE A 135 2.04 5.97 9.36
C ILE A 135 1.87 6.11 10.88
N ASP A 136 1.12 7.13 11.33
CA ASP A 136 1.04 7.50 12.74
C ASP A 136 -0.02 6.72 13.53
N ASP A 137 -1.18 6.45 12.90
CA ASP A 137 -2.30 5.71 13.50
C ASP A 137 -2.98 4.81 12.44
N PRO A 138 -2.31 3.70 12.05
CA PRO A 138 -2.80 2.82 10.98
C PRO A 138 -4.18 2.25 11.28
N LYS A 139 -4.52 2.00 12.55
CA LYS A 139 -5.84 1.47 12.94
C LYS A 139 -6.95 2.47 12.61
N LYS A 140 -6.75 3.75 12.95
CA LYS A 140 -7.70 4.82 12.61
C LYS A 140 -7.77 5.04 11.10
N ALA A 141 -6.64 5.09 10.41
CA ALA A 141 -6.58 5.27 8.97
C ALA A 141 -7.33 4.15 8.23
N LEU A 142 -7.07 2.89 8.57
CA LEU A 142 -7.72 1.73 7.95
C LEU A 142 -9.23 1.76 8.15
N ARG A 143 -9.71 2.01 9.37
CA ARG A 143 -11.16 2.12 9.63
C ARG A 143 -11.82 3.18 8.74
N TYR A 144 -11.22 4.37 8.68
CA TYR A 144 -11.71 5.47 7.85
C TYR A 144 -11.69 5.10 6.35
N LEU A 145 -10.58 4.57 5.83
CA LEU A 145 -10.42 4.26 4.42
C LEU A 145 -11.30 3.11 3.95
N ILE A 146 -11.51 2.08 4.78
CA ILE A 146 -12.43 0.97 4.51
C ILE A 146 -13.86 1.48 4.40
N GLN A 147 -14.31 2.32 5.33
CA GLN A 147 -15.64 2.93 5.28
C GLN A 147 -15.80 3.87 4.07
N LYS A 148 -14.79 4.70 3.77
CA LYS A 148 -14.74 5.59 2.59
C LYS A 148 -14.92 4.79 1.28
N ASN A 149 -14.40 3.56 1.24
CA ASN A 149 -14.52 2.64 0.11
C ASN A 149 -15.75 1.71 0.20
N LYS A 150 -16.72 2.04 1.06
CA LYS A 150 -18.01 1.33 1.22
C LYS A 150 -17.83 -0.16 1.55
N ARG A 151 -16.81 -0.47 2.36
CA ARG A 151 -16.55 -1.82 2.87
C ARG A 151 -17.03 -1.94 4.32
N PRO A 152 -17.52 -3.13 4.73
CA PRO A 152 -17.86 -3.40 6.13
C PRO A 152 -16.61 -3.36 7.00
N LEU A 153 -16.72 -2.89 8.25
CA LEU A 153 -15.58 -2.84 9.19
C LEU A 153 -15.16 -4.24 9.65
N GLU A 154 -16.07 -5.21 9.56
CA GLU A 154 -15.85 -6.63 9.79
C GLU A 154 -14.77 -7.19 8.85
N ALA A 155 -14.56 -6.56 7.69
CA ALA A 155 -13.47 -6.88 6.77
C ALA A 155 -12.08 -6.61 7.37
N LEU A 156 -11.97 -5.83 8.45
CA LEU A 156 -10.73 -5.66 9.21
C LEU A 156 -10.52 -6.75 10.27
N GLN A 157 -11.56 -7.53 10.60
CA GLN A 157 -11.54 -8.59 11.61
C GLN A 157 -11.10 -9.94 11.05
N THR A 158 -11.13 -10.14 9.73
CA THR A 158 -10.46 -11.29 9.10
C THR A 158 -9.00 -11.25 9.51
N SER A 159 -8.58 -12.28 10.24
CA SER A 159 -7.23 -12.41 10.78
C SER A 159 -6.24 -12.12 9.66
N LEU A 160 -5.32 -11.20 9.93
CA LEU A 160 -4.09 -11.11 9.17
C LEU A 160 -3.52 -12.54 9.04
N PRO A 161 -2.95 -12.96 7.90
CA PRO A 161 -2.11 -14.15 7.89
C PRO A 161 -1.15 -14.07 9.09
N ASP A 162 -0.92 -15.17 9.82
CA ASP A 162 -0.03 -15.24 11.00
C ASP A 162 1.34 -14.53 10.80
N GLN A 163 1.73 -14.36 9.54
CA GLN A 163 2.94 -13.68 9.08
C GLN A 163 2.98 -12.16 9.34
N LEU A 164 1.85 -11.49 9.58
CA LEU A 164 1.72 -10.05 9.84
C LEU A 164 1.52 -9.72 11.34
N ASP A 165 1.35 -10.73 12.18
CA ASP A 165 1.27 -10.60 13.65
C ASP A 165 2.63 -10.30 14.31
N LEU A 166 3.71 -10.31 13.51
CA LEU A 166 5.10 -10.09 13.93
C LEU A 166 5.43 -8.70 14.49
N PHE A 167 4.50 -7.75 14.39
CA PHE A 167 4.65 -6.40 14.95
C PHE A 167 3.60 -6.09 16.02
N GLY A 168 2.86 -7.12 16.46
CA GLY A 168 1.90 -7.03 17.56
C GLY A 168 2.55 -7.41 18.89
N ASP A 169 3.29 -6.48 19.48
CA ASP A 169 3.46 -6.30 20.93
C ASP A 169 3.83 -4.82 21.20
#